data_AF-A0AAX6EQG6-F1
#
_entry.id   AF-A0AAX6EQG6-F1
#
_cell.length_a   1.000
_cell.length_b   1.000
_cell.length_c   1.000
_cell.angle_alpha   90.00
_cell.angle_beta   90.00
_cell.angle_gamma   90.00
#
_symmetry.space_group_name_H-M   'P 1'
#
loop_
_entity.id
_entity.type
_entity.pdbx_description
1 polymer ?
#
loop_
_entity_poly.entity_id
_entity_poly.type
_entity_poly.pdbx_seq_one_letter_code
_entity_poly.pdbx_strand_id
1 'polypeptide(L)'
;MVMHGRHQITVYFNQVGISIFVFYSWLPGWLNAINENNNSLFLIIGLGDFLVHYAITLGWHTTTLILVKGALDARGSKLIPDKKDFGYSFSCDGPGRGGTCDISAWDAFYLAVFWMLNTIGWVTFYWHWKHITLWQGNVSQFNESSTYLMGWLRDYLWLNSSQLINGYNSFGMNSLSVWAWMFLFGHLVWATGFMFLISWRGYW
;
A
#
# COMPACT_ATOMS: atom_id res chain seq x y z
N MET A 1 0.65 -10.09 -24.91
CA MET A 1 0.86 -8.78 -25.56
C MET A 1 1.76 -7.96 -24.63
N VAL A 2 3.07 -8.12 -24.79
CA VAL A 2 4.07 -7.43 -23.94
C VAL A 2 4.18 -6.00 -24.44
N MET A 3 3.90 -5.02 -23.58
CA MET A 3 4.12 -3.60 -23.88
C MET A 3 5.64 -3.35 -24.04
N HIS A 4 6.16 -3.56 -25.24
CA HIS A 4 7.52 -3.19 -25.66
C HIS A 4 7.63 -1.66 -25.86
N GLY A 5 7.32 -0.89 -24.81
CA GLY A 5 7.26 0.58 -24.87
C GLY A 5 8.61 1.30 -24.85
N ARG A 6 9.71 0.62 -24.43
CA ARG A 6 11.03 1.26 -24.32
C ARG A 6 11.64 1.62 -25.68
N HIS A 7 11.41 0.80 -26.71
CA HIS A 7 11.89 1.09 -28.06
C HIS A 7 11.11 2.19 -28.80
N GLN A 8 9.89 2.52 -28.36
CA GLN A 8 9.09 3.54 -29.05
C GLN A 8 9.49 4.98 -28.69
N ILE A 9 10.00 5.24 -27.48
CA ILE A 9 10.36 6.60 -27.05
C ILE A 9 11.52 7.17 -27.90
N THR A 10 12.53 6.34 -28.22
CA THR A 10 13.67 6.75 -29.06
C THR A 10 13.27 7.09 -30.50
N VAL A 11 12.21 6.47 -31.02
CA VAL A 11 11.74 6.69 -32.41
C VAL A 11 10.84 7.93 -32.51
N TYR A 12 9.98 8.18 -31.51
CA TYR A 12 9.09 9.34 -31.53
C TYR A 12 9.84 10.68 -31.45
N PHE A 13 10.92 10.79 -30.66
CA PHE A 13 11.68 12.06 -30.58
C PHE A 13 12.41 12.44 -31.87
N ASN A 14 12.75 11.48 -32.74
CA ASN A 14 13.33 11.77 -34.06
C ASN A 14 12.29 12.20 -35.11
N GLN A 15 10.99 11.98 -34.86
CA GLN A 15 9.90 12.33 -35.79
C GLN A 15 9.20 13.65 -35.46
N VAL A 16 9.29 14.15 -34.23
CA VAL A 16 8.68 15.43 -33.86
C VAL A 16 9.74 16.52 -33.91
N GLY A 17 9.60 17.46 -34.87
CA GLY A 17 10.48 18.63 -35.04
C GLY A 17 10.38 19.64 -33.89
N ILE A 18 10.68 19.21 -32.67
CA ILE A 18 10.76 20.01 -31.45
C ILE A 18 12.18 20.54 -31.32
N SER A 19 12.32 21.82 -30.95
CA SER A 19 13.59 22.57 -31.01
C SER A 19 14.77 21.80 -30.39
N ILE A 20 15.73 21.49 -31.26
CA ILE A 20 16.90 20.62 -31.06
C ILE A 20 17.89 21.14 -30.01
N PHE A 21 17.85 22.42 -29.63
CA PHE A 21 18.92 23.04 -28.83
C PHE A 21 18.92 22.70 -27.34
N VAL A 22 17.77 22.43 -26.73
CA VAL A 22 17.73 22.17 -25.28
C VAL A 22 18.09 20.71 -24.98
N PHE A 23 17.61 19.76 -25.79
CA PHE A 23 17.73 18.33 -25.49
C PHE A 23 19.12 17.71 -25.67
N TYR A 24 20.02 18.27 -26.48
CA TYR A 24 21.34 17.64 -26.76
C TYR A 24 22.23 17.45 -25.52
N SER A 25 22.03 18.27 -24.48
CA SER A 25 22.86 18.24 -23.27
C SER A 25 22.57 17.02 -22.37
N TRP A 26 21.30 16.66 -22.16
CA TRP A 26 20.93 15.61 -21.20
C TRP A 26 20.21 14.42 -21.85
N LEU A 27 19.58 14.59 -23.01
CA LEU A 27 18.78 13.53 -23.64
C LEU A 27 19.61 12.28 -23.99
N PRO A 28 20.85 12.39 -24.51
CA PRO A 28 21.67 11.20 -24.76
C PRO A 28 21.98 10.43 -23.47
N GLY A 29 22.30 11.13 -22.38
CA GLY A 29 22.56 10.52 -21.07
C GLY A 29 21.31 9.86 -20.48
N TRP A 30 20.16 10.53 -20.60
CA TRP A 30 18.86 10.01 -20.17
C TRP A 30 18.43 8.77 -20.96
N LEU A 31 18.56 8.77 -22.29
CA LEU A 31 18.24 7.63 -23.13
C LEU A 31 19.15 6.44 -22.85
N ASN A 32 20.44 6.69 -22.61
CA ASN A 32 21.36 5.62 -22.17
C ASN A 32 20.90 5.04 -20.84
N ALA A 33 20.62 5.90 -19.84
CA ALA A 33 20.17 5.45 -18.53
C ALA A 33 18.85 4.67 -18.58
N ILE A 34 17.84 5.07 -19.37
CA ILE A 34 16.58 4.30 -19.46
C ILE A 34 16.76 2.92 -20.11
N ASN A 35 17.71 2.80 -21.05
CA ASN A 35 17.95 1.55 -21.77
C ASN A 35 18.91 0.60 -21.04
N GLU A 36 19.55 1.05 -19.96
CA GLU A 36 20.36 0.20 -19.09
C GLU A 36 19.47 -0.72 -18.25
N ASN A 37 19.74 -2.03 -18.29
CA ASN A 37 19.00 -3.03 -17.51
C ASN A 37 19.48 -3.15 -16.06
N ASN A 38 20.55 -2.44 -15.68
CA ASN A 38 21.19 -2.52 -14.36
C ASN A 38 20.70 -1.45 -13.37
N ASN A 39 19.71 -0.64 -13.74
CA ASN A 39 19.16 0.38 -12.86
C ASN A 39 17.65 0.18 -12.67
N SER A 40 17.07 1.02 -11.80
CA SER A 40 15.63 1.03 -11.51
C SER A 40 14.86 2.12 -12.25
N LEU A 41 15.45 2.73 -13.29
CA LEU A 41 14.80 3.77 -14.08
C LEU A 41 13.77 3.12 -15.02
N PHE A 42 12.49 3.33 -14.73
CA PHE A 42 11.36 2.77 -15.49
C PHE A 42 11.43 1.27 -15.73
N LEU A 43 11.28 0.50 -14.65
CA LEU A 43 11.20 -0.96 -14.68
C LEU A 43 10.15 -1.48 -15.68
N ILE A 44 10.38 -2.67 -16.24
CA ILE A 44 9.39 -3.33 -17.09
C ILE A 44 8.14 -3.63 -16.26
N ILE A 45 7.00 -3.19 -16.78
CA ILE A 45 5.68 -3.35 -16.18
C ILE A 45 4.97 -4.52 -16.89
N GLY A 46 4.44 -5.44 -16.10
CA GLY A 46 3.66 -6.59 -16.57
C GLY A 46 2.20 -6.57 -16.08
N LEU A 47 1.51 -7.70 -16.27
CA LEU A 47 0.13 -7.88 -15.79
C LEU A 47 0.02 -7.81 -14.26
N GLY A 48 0.99 -8.40 -13.56
CA GLY A 48 1.07 -8.33 -12.10
C GLY A 48 1.11 -6.90 -11.57
N ASP A 49 1.99 -6.06 -12.16
CA ASP A 49 2.05 -4.65 -11.82
C ASP A 49 0.71 -3.94 -12.06
N PHE A 50 0.04 -4.21 -13.19
CA PHE A 50 -1.27 -3.64 -13.50
C PHE A 50 -2.31 -3.95 -12.42
N LEU A 51 -2.45 -5.20 -11.99
CA LEU A 51 -3.41 -5.60 -10.96
C LEU A 51 -3.15 -4.89 -9.63
N VAL A 52 -1.88 -4.77 -9.24
CA VAL A 52 -1.52 -4.08 -7.99
C VAL A 52 -1.79 -2.58 -8.07
N HIS A 53 -1.51 -1.94 -9.20
CA HIS A 53 -1.84 -0.51 -9.36
C HIS A 53 -3.35 -0.26 -9.27
N TYR A 54 -4.18 -1.18 -9.75
CA TYR A 54 -5.64 -1.12 -9.55
C TYR A 54 -6.04 -1.30 -8.08
N ALA A 55 -5.42 -2.25 -7.37
CA ALA A 55 -5.66 -2.43 -5.94
C ALA A 55 -5.25 -1.18 -5.13
N ILE A 56 -4.09 -0.58 -5.44
CA ILE A 56 -3.65 0.68 -4.83
C ILE A 56 -4.65 1.79 -5.13
N THR A 57 -5.08 1.92 -6.38
CA THR A 57 -6.08 2.92 -6.78
C THR A 57 -7.38 2.75 -6.01
N LEU A 58 -7.86 1.51 -5.83
CA LEU A 58 -9.01 1.22 -4.99
C LEU A 58 -8.81 1.73 -3.56
N GLY A 59 -7.66 1.44 -2.94
CA GLY A 59 -7.33 1.90 -1.59
C GLY A 59 -7.30 3.42 -1.45
N TRP A 60 -6.76 4.14 -2.44
CA TRP A 60 -6.77 5.61 -2.46
C TRP A 60 -8.18 6.17 -2.58
N HIS A 61 -9.01 5.61 -3.46
CA HIS A 61 -10.39 6.07 -3.64
C HIS A 61 -11.24 5.79 -2.40
N THR A 62 -11.11 4.63 -1.76
CA THR A 62 -11.85 4.32 -0.52
C THR A 62 -11.40 5.21 0.63
N THR A 63 -10.08 5.41 0.82
CA THR A 63 -9.57 6.32 1.87
C THR A 63 -10.07 7.76 1.65
N THR A 64 -10.01 8.25 0.41
CA THR A 64 -10.51 9.60 0.06
C THR A 64 -12.02 9.71 0.28
N LEU A 65 -12.79 8.69 -0.11
CA LEU A 65 -14.23 8.65 0.09
C LEU A 65 -14.59 8.77 1.57
N ILE A 66 -13.90 8.03 2.45
CA ILE A 66 -14.15 8.07 3.90
C ILE A 66 -13.86 9.47 4.46
N LEU A 67 -12.70 10.05 4.12
CA LEU A 67 -12.31 11.38 4.61
C LEU A 67 -13.25 12.49 4.09
N VAL A 68 -13.55 12.48 2.79
CA VAL A 68 -14.42 13.50 2.18
C VAL A 68 -15.83 13.37 2.73
N LYS A 69 -16.38 12.16 2.86
CA LYS A 69 -17.69 11.94 3.49
C LYS A 69 -17.69 12.46 4.93
N GLY A 70 -16.68 12.08 5.73
CA GLY A 70 -16.57 12.51 7.13
C GLY A 70 -16.54 14.04 7.27
N ALA A 71 -15.84 14.73 6.37
CA ALA A 71 -15.77 16.19 6.35
C ALA A 71 -17.08 16.85 5.89
N LEU A 72 -17.74 16.32 4.85
CA LEU A 72 -18.99 16.88 4.33
C LEU A 72 -20.16 16.67 5.31
N ASP A 73 -20.25 15.50 5.94
CA ASP A 73 -21.31 15.14 6.89
C ASP A 73 -20.99 15.60 8.33
N ALA A 74 -19.95 16.42 8.54
CA ALA A 74 -19.50 16.85 9.88
C ALA A 74 -20.47 17.83 10.54
N ARG A 75 -21.06 18.75 9.78
CA ARG A 75 -21.99 19.77 10.32
C ARG A 75 -23.40 19.24 10.53
N GLY A 76 -23.79 18.22 9.78
CA GLY A 76 -25.12 17.63 9.82
C GLY A 76 -25.26 16.61 8.70
N SER A 77 -26.10 15.61 8.95
CA SER A 77 -26.50 14.61 7.96
C SER A 77 -28.02 14.47 7.99
N LYS A 78 -28.59 13.69 7.07
CA LYS A 78 -30.03 13.38 7.11
C LYS A 78 -30.44 12.65 8.40
N LEU A 79 -29.53 11.86 8.99
CA LEU A 79 -29.81 11.07 10.20
C LEU A 79 -29.69 11.91 11.48
N ILE A 80 -28.70 12.81 11.55
CA ILE A 80 -28.49 13.78 12.64
C ILE A 80 -28.28 15.16 11.99
N PRO A 81 -29.34 15.99 11.90
CA PRO A 81 -29.24 17.31 11.27
C PRO A 81 -28.44 18.31 12.11
N ASP A 82 -28.38 18.11 13.42
CA ASP A 82 -27.78 18.97 14.45
C ASP A 82 -26.37 18.53 14.88
N LYS A 83 -25.66 17.80 14.01
CA LYS A 83 -24.35 17.20 14.36
C LYS A 83 -23.31 18.25 14.78
N LYS A 84 -23.36 19.44 14.19
CA LYS A 84 -22.51 20.58 14.52
C LYS A 84 -22.50 20.94 16.01
N ASP A 85 -23.59 20.66 16.74
CA ASP A 85 -23.74 21.08 18.14
C ASP A 85 -23.03 20.11 19.11
N PHE A 86 -22.71 18.89 18.67
CA PHE A 86 -21.95 17.89 19.43
C PHE A 86 -20.43 18.04 19.31
N GLY A 87 -19.95 18.74 18.28
CA GLY A 87 -18.52 18.92 18.00
C GLY A 87 -17.87 17.81 17.16
N TYR A 88 -16.53 17.77 17.11
CA TYR A 88 -15.77 16.90 16.21
C TYR A 88 -15.72 15.43 16.66
N SER A 89 -15.56 15.21 17.98
CA SER A 89 -15.40 13.89 18.59
C SER A 89 -16.47 13.67 19.65
N PHE A 90 -17.35 12.71 19.41
CA PHE A 90 -18.40 12.27 20.32
C PHE A 90 -18.74 10.82 19.99
N SER A 91 -19.22 10.04 20.97
CA SER A 91 -19.37 8.57 20.80
C SER A 91 -20.55 8.17 19.92
N CYS A 92 -21.75 8.70 20.18
CA CYS A 92 -22.98 8.45 19.43
C CYS A 92 -24.11 9.39 19.91
N ASP A 93 -25.22 9.41 19.17
CA ASP A 93 -26.51 10.05 19.56
C ASP A 93 -27.52 8.97 20.02
N GLY A 94 -27.03 8.04 20.85
CA GLY A 94 -27.81 6.95 21.43
C GLY A 94 -28.26 5.85 20.44
N PRO A 95 -28.99 4.84 20.94
CA PRO A 95 -29.46 3.69 20.14
C PRO A 95 -30.69 4.00 19.29
N GLY A 96 -31.23 5.22 19.35
CA GLY A 96 -32.39 5.64 18.57
C GLY A 96 -32.14 5.59 17.06
N ARG A 97 -33.21 5.72 16.27
CA ARG A 97 -33.15 5.83 14.79
C ARG A 97 -32.43 4.65 14.08
N GLY A 98 -32.36 3.48 14.71
CA GLY A 98 -31.68 2.30 14.18
C GLY A 98 -30.21 2.17 14.60
N GLY A 99 -29.70 3.08 15.44
CA GLY A 99 -28.32 3.11 15.92
C GLY A 99 -27.50 4.22 15.23
N THR A 100 -26.70 4.94 16.03
CA THR A 100 -25.89 6.09 15.58
C THR A 100 -24.41 5.91 15.93
N CYS A 101 -23.94 4.66 16.02
CA CYS A 101 -22.53 4.36 16.26
C CYS A 101 -21.66 4.86 15.10
N ASP A 102 -20.41 5.24 15.41
CA ASP A 102 -19.39 5.68 14.45
C ASP A 102 -19.84 6.80 13.50
N ILE A 103 -20.60 7.77 14.02
CA ILE A 103 -21.21 8.85 13.22
C ILE A 103 -20.43 10.17 13.26
N SER A 104 -19.50 10.33 14.20
CA SER A 104 -18.75 11.57 14.35
C SER A 104 -17.71 11.72 13.23
N ALA A 105 -17.23 12.95 13.02
CA ALA A 105 -16.15 13.19 12.05
C ALA A 105 -14.82 12.55 12.52
N TRP A 106 -14.62 12.41 13.83
CA TRP A 106 -13.51 11.66 14.40
C TRP A 106 -13.57 10.16 14.06
N ASP A 107 -14.75 9.55 14.08
CA ASP A 107 -14.91 8.13 13.72
C ASP A 107 -14.60 7.88 12.25
N ALA A 108 -14.94 8.83 11.37
CA ALA A 108 -14.54 8.77 9.96
C ALA A 108 -13.00 8.86 9.80
N PHE A 109 -12.32 9.70 10.58
CA PHE A 109 -10.85 9.73 10.61
C PHE A 109 -10.27 8.40 11.11
N TYR A 110 -10.80 7.86 12.20
CA TYR A 110 -10.41 6.55 12.74
C TYR A 110 -10.56 5.43 11.68
N LEU A 111 -11.68 5.38 10.95
CA LEU A 111 -11.90 4.42 9.88
C LEU A 111 -10.92 4.63 8.70
N ALA A 112 -10.61 5.89 8.37
CA ALA A 112 -9.66 6.24 7.32
C ALA A 112 -8.24 5.76 7.65
N VAL A 113 -7.83 5.73 8.91
CA VAL A 113 -6.50 5.25 9.32
C VAL A 113 -6.31 3.77 8.98
N PHE A 114 -7.33 2.91 9.13
CA PHE A 114 -7.22 1.51 8.71
C PHE A 114 -7.01 1.37 7.20
N TRP A 115 -7.76 2.13 6.41
CA TRP A 115 -7.63 2.13 4.96
C TRP A 115 -6.30 2.71 4.49
N MET A 116 -5.80 3.72 5.18
CA MET A 116 -4.48 4.29 4.96
C MET A 116 -3.38 3.24 5.23
N LEU A 117 -3.39 2.59 6.40
CA LEU A 117 -2.40 1.56 6.73
C LEU A 117 -2.43 0.39 5.74
N ASN A 118 -3.63 -0.03 5.32
CA ASN A 118 -3.80 -1.08 4.31
C ASN A 118 -3.25 -0.66 2.93
N THR A 119 -3.58 0.55 2.47
CA THR A 119 -3.12 1.08 1.17
C THR A 119 -1.60 1.25 1.13
N ILE A 120 -1.02 1.79 2.21
CA ILE A 120 0.44 1.92 2.35
C ILE A 120 1.09 0.53 2.42
N GLY A 121 0.47 -0.43 3.11
CA GLY A 121 0.88 -1.83 3.13
C GLY A 121 0.95 -2.44 1.72
N TRP A 122 -0.08 -2.23 0.89
CA TRP A 122 -0.08 -2.71 -0.49
C TRP A 122 1.04 -2.10 -1.35
N VAL A 123 1.25 -0.77 -1.24
CA VAL A 123 2.33 -0.07 -1.96
C VAL A 123 3.71 -0.59 -1.55
N THR A 124 3.95 -0.73 -0.24
CA THR A 124 5.23 -1.17 0.29
C THR A 124 5.52 -2.64 -0.02
N PHE A 125 4.52 -3.52 0.05
CA PHE A 125 4.67 -4.93 -0.36
C PHE A 125 4.97 -5.07 -1.85
N TYR A 126 4.27 -4.29 -2.69
CA TYR A 126 4.55 -4.24 -4.12
C TYR A 126 5.97 -3.82 -4.42
N TRP A 127 6.39 -2.69 -3.85
CA TRP A 127 7.74 -2.15 -4.03
C TRP A 127 8.79 -3.16 -3.57
N HIS A 128 8.63 -3.71 -2.37
CA HIS A 128 9.60 -4.63 -1.78
C HIS A 128 9.75 -5.91 -2.61
N TRP A 129 8.64 -6.54 -3.04
CA TRP A 129 8.73 -7.76 -3.84
C TRP A 129 9.32 -7.50 -5.24
N LYS A 130 8.96 -6.37 -5.87
CA LYS A 130 9.52 -5.98 -7.16
C LYS A 130 11.03 -5.78 -7.08
N HIS A 131 11.53 -5.13 -6.03
CA HIS A 131 12.96 -4.91 -5.86
C HIS A 131 13.73 -6.17 -5.47
N ILE A 132 13.20 -7.04 -4.61
CA ILE A 132 13.84 -8.33 -4.29
C ILE A 132 14.08 -9.16 -5.56
N THR A 133 13.05 -9.28 -6.40
CA THR A 133 13.14 -10.10 -7.63
C THR A 133 14.11 -9.52 -8.66
N LEU A 134 14.29 -8.20 -8.69
CA LEU A 134 15.32 -7.53 -9.48
C LEU A 134 16.73 -7.77 -8.92
N TRP A 135 16.92 -7.61 -7.61
CA TRP A 135 18.22 -7.81 -6.96
C TRP A 135 18.69 -9.26 -7.00
N GLN A 136 17.76 -10.22 -7.02
CA GLN A 136 18.05 -11.64 -7.24
C GLN A 136 18.26 -12.00 -8.72
N GLY A 137 17.97 -11.10 -9.65
CA GLY A 137 18.02 -11.37 -11.09
C GLY A 137 16.91 -12.29 -11.61
N ASN A 138 15.89 -12.60 -10.80
CA ASN A 138 14.79 -13.51 -11.14
C ASN A 138 13.45 -12.76 -11.31
N VAL A 139 13.35 -11.98 -12.38
CA VAL A 139 12.16 -11.13 -12.64
C VAL A 139 10.93 -11.95 -13.03
N SER A 140 11.09 -13.17 -13.55
CA SER A 140 9.97 -14.04 -13.93
C SER A 140 9.12 -14.43 -12.72
N GLN A 141 9.73 -14.64 -11.55
CA GLN A 141 9.02 -14.96 -10.31
C GLN A 141 7.93 -13.92 -9.99
N PHE A 142 8.25 -12.62 -10.08
CA PHE A 142 7.24 -11.59 -9.87
C PHE A 142 6.19 -11.60 -10.97
N ASN A 143 6.61 -11.64 -12.23
CA ASN A 143 5.69 -11.50 -13.37
C ASN A 143 4.65 -12.63 -13.45
N GLU A 144 5.01 -13.84 -13.01
CA GLU A 144 4.13 -15.01 -13.04
C GLU A 144 3.30 -15.14 -11.75
N SER A 145 3.94 -15.05 -10.57
CA SER A 145 3.26 -15.31 -9.29
C SER A 145 2.44 -14.14 -8.76
N SER A 146 2.72 -12.89 -9.13
CA SER A 146 1.99 -11.73 -8.58
C SER A 146 0.55 -11.59 -9.09
N THR A 147 0.16 -12.36 -10.11
CA THR A 147 -1.17 -12.30 -10.73
C THR A 147 -2.29 -12.92 -9.88
N TYR A 148 -1.94 -13.71 -8.87
CA TYR A 148 -2.89 -14.37 -7.97
C TYR A 148 -2.44 -14.25 -6.51
N LEU A 149 -3.40 -14.19 -5.58
CA LEU A 149 -3.11 -13.91 -4.16
C LEU A 149 -2.24 -14.98 -3.48
N MET A 150 -2.34 -16.25 -3.88
CA MET A 150 -1.49 -17.31 -3.32
C MET A 150 0.00 -17.11 -3.62
N GLY A 151 0.35 -16.43 -4.73
CA GLY A 151 1.73 -16.08 -5.03
C GLY A 151 2.30 -15.09 -4.02
N TRP A 152 1.51 -14.09 -3.61
CA TRP A 152 1.88 -13.15 -2.55
C TRP A 152 2.08 -13.84 -1.20
N LEU A 153 1.26 -14.84 -0.87
CA LEU A 153 1.42 -15.57 0.38
C LEU A 153 2.65 -16.49 0.36
N ARG A 154 2.79 -17.34 -0.67
CA ARG A 154 3.82 -18.38 -0.73
C ARG A 154 5.19 -17.81 -1.11
N ASP A 155 5.26 -17.06 -2.21
CA ASP A 155 6.53 -16.68 -2.82
C ASP A 155 7.08 -15.37 -2.27
N TYR A 156 6.22 -14.55 -1.64
CA TYR A 156 6.63 -13.31 -1.00
C TYR A 156 6.65 -13.43 0.53
N LEU A 157 5.51 -13.56 1.19
CA LEU A 157 5.45 -13.53 2.67
C LEU A 157 6.15 -14.73 3.30
N TRP A 158 5.83 -15.95 2.85
CA TRP A 158 6.38 -17.17 3.45
C TRP A 158 7.86 -17.35 3.10
N LEU A 159 8.22 -17.28 1.82
CA LEU A 159 9.61 -17.50 1.39
C LEU A 159 10.60 -16.50 2.03
N ASN A 160 10.27 -15.21 2.05
CA ASN A 160 11.18 -14.18 2.55
C ASN A 160 11.19 -14.04 4.08
N SER A 161 10.20 -14.59 4.80
CA SER A 161 10.21 -14.60 6.27
C SER A 161 11.11 -15.70 6.86
N SER A 162 11.53 -16.68 6.05
CA SER A 162 12.36 -17.82 6.49
C SER A 162 13.63 -17.42 7.25
N GLN A 163 14.34 -16.37 6.81
CA GLN A 163 15.54 -15.89 7.49
C GLN A 163 15.21 -15.16 8.80
N LEU A 164 14.13 -14.38 8.81
CA LEU A 164 13.67 -13.62 9.98
C LEU A 164 13.27 -14.57 11.12
N ILE A 165 12.46 -15.58 10.83
CA ILE A 165 11.98 -16.53 11.86
C ILE A 165 13.09 -17.42 12.41
N ASN A 166 14.15 -17.66 11.64
CA ASN A 166 15.34 -18.40 12.08
C ASN A 166 16.41 -17.49 12.72
N GLY A 167 16.07 -16.24 13.06
CA GLY A 167 16.99 -15.32 13.77
C GLY A 167 17.45 -15.87 15.13
N TYR A 168 16.59 -16.68 15.77
CA TYR A 168 16.94 -17.53 16.90
C TYR A 168 16.22 -18.87 16.74
N ASN A 169 16.89 -19.97 17.10
CA ASN A 169 16.31 -21.30 17.10
C ASN A 169 16.90 -22.14 18.24
N SER A 170 16.50 -23.40 18.35
CA SER A 170 17.00 -24.31 19.40
C SER A 170 18.51 -24.58 19.33
N PHE A 171 19.15 -24.29 18.20
CA PHE A 171 20.56 -24.58 17.95
C PHE A 171 21.47 -23.34 18.14
N GLY A 172 20.90 -22.13 18.22
CA GLY A 172 21.66 -20.91 18.42
C GLY A 172 20.91 -19.64 18.03
N MET A 173 21.61 -18.51 18.11
CA MET A 173 21.09 -17.17 17.76
C MET A 173 22.06 -16.47 16.81
N ASN A 174 21.53 -15.69 15.87
CA ASN A 174 22.32 -14.83 14.98
C ASN A 174 21.98 -13.34 15.21
N SER A 175 22.60 -12.46 14.42
CA SER A 175 22.39 -11.00 14.49
C SER A 175 20.96 -10.56 14.13
N LEU A 176 20.13 -11.42 13.56
CA LEU A 176 18.72 -11.15 13.24
C LEU A 176 17.77 -11.46 14.40
N SER A 177 18.24 -12.04 15.50
CA SER A 177 17.43 -12.42 16.66
C SER A 177 16.57 -11.27 17.22
N VAL A 178 17.10 -10.05 17.27
CA VAL A 178 16.35 -8.87 17.75
C VAL A 178 15.17 -8.55 16.83
N TRP A 179 15.34 -8.68 15.51
CA TRP A 179 14.27 -8.45 14.53
C TRP A 179 13.20 -9.53 14.62
N ALA A 180 13.58 -10.79 14.85
CA ALA A 180 12.65 -11.88 15.08
C ALA A 180 11.79 -11.63 16.33
N TRP A 181 12.38 -11.08 17.40
CA TRP A 181 11.64 -10.72 18.61
C TRP A 181 10.69 -9.55 18.38
N MET A 182 11.15 -8.49 17.71
CA MET A 182 10.28 -7.37 17.34
C MET A 182 9.13 -7.78 16.40
N PHE A 183 9.34 -8.78 15.54
CA PHE A 183 8.29 -9.34 14.69
C PHE A 183 7.18 -10.00 15.53
N LEU A 184 7.54 -10.83 16.52
CA LEU A 184 6.55 -11.42 17.43
C LEU A 184 5.89 -10.37 18.32
N PHE A 185 6.66 -9.41 18.83
CA PHE A 185 6.13 -8.32 19.63
C PHE A 185 5.11 -7.48 18.83
N GLY A 186 5.39 -7.21 17.55
CA GLY A 186 4.44 -6.55 16.66
C GLY A 186 3.12 -7.32 16.53
N HIS A 187 3.17 -8.66 16.40
CA HIS A 187 1.97 -9.50 16.36
C HIS A 187 1.19 -9.45 17.68
N LEU A 188 1.88 -9.45 18.82
CA LEU A 188 1.26 -9.32 20.13
C LEU A 188 0.50 -7.99 20.24
N VAL A 189 1.17 -6.86 19.96
CA VAL A 189 0.56 -5.53 20.04
C VAL A 189 -0.61 -5.39 19.07
N TRP A 190 -0.46 -5.92 17.85
CA TRP A 190 -1.54 -5.95 16.86
C TRP A 190 -2.76 -6.71 17.40
N ALA A 191 -2.58 -7.94 17.90
CA ALA A 191 -3.67 -8.75 18.46
C ALA A 191 -4.29 -8.12 19.72
N THR A 192 -3.48 -7.49 20.58
CA THR A 192 -3.99 -6.72 21.73
C THR A 192 -4.86 -5.55 21.29
N GLY A 193 -4.55 -4.90 20.16
CA GLY A 193 -5.41 -3.87 19.57
C GLY A 193 -6.84 -4.37 19.31
N PHE A 194 -7.01 -5.59 18.78
CA PHE A 194 -8.33 -6.17 18.48
C PHE A 194 -9.23 -6.30 19.72
N MET A 195 -8.65 -6.46 20.91
CA MET A 195 -9.42 -6.46 22.16
C MET A 195 -10.24 -5.17 22.28
N PHE A 196 -9.64 -4.01 22.03
CA PHE A 196 -10.29 -2.71 22.14
C PHE A 196 -11.17 -2.34 20.93
N LEU A 197 -10.92 -2.94 19.77
CA LEU A 197 -11.71 -2.67 18.55
C LEU A 197 -13.00 -3.50 18.51
N ILE A 198 -12.97 -4.74 19.04
CA ILE A 198 -14.12 -5.66 18.99
C ILE A 198 -15.01 -5.51 20.23
N SER A 199 -14.42 -5.43 21.42
CA SER A 199 -15.18 -5.35 22.67
C SER A 199 -15.49 -3.90 23.02
N TRP A 200 -16.71 -3.64 23.49
CA TRP A 200 -17.17 -2.30 23.85
C TRP A 200 -17.26 -2.12 25.35
N ARG A 201 -17.25 -0.85 25.79
CA ARG A 201 -17.16 -0.48 27.21
C ARG A 201 -18.19 -1.15 28.11
N GLY A 202 -19.41 -1.41 27.64
CA GLY A 202 -20.47 -1.97 28.48
C GLY A 202 -20.20 -3.38 29.02
N TYR A 203 -19.26 -4.12 28.41
CA TYR A 203 -18.83 -5.44 28.90
C TYR A 203 -17.77 -5.36 30.01
N TRP A 204 -16.88 -4.36 29.94
CA TRP A 204 -15.76 -4.17 30.88
C TRP A 204 -16.19 -3.43 32.14
#